data_AF-A0A5B7GSD2-F1
#
_entry.id   AF-A0A5B7GSD2-F1
#
_cell.length_a   1.000
_cell.length_b   1.000
_cell.length_c   1.000
_cell.angle_alpha   90.00
_cell.angle_beta   90.00
_cell.angle_gamma   90.00
#
_symmetry.space_group_name_H-M   'P 1'
#
loop_
_entity.id
_entity.type
_entity.pdbx_description
1 polymer ?
#
loop_
_entity_poly.entity_id
_entity_poly.type
_entity_poly.pdbx_seq_one_letter_code
_entity_poly.pdbx_strand_id
1 'polypeptide(L)'
;MGWGYQSSLGHQDHGQWDADLLGAHINLKELLVPYKFLRSHRDLQDRSIVFEMDNTSAVHCILCQGSSKSEALLSISEKLFLEAHDRSLHLSALFRLRSYRGSVLLLAPWWPAQPWFSVLRAWCPNSLFLGTACLLNPLTDKLQSSLRLHAWNFSAER
;
A
#
# COMPACT_ATOMS: atom_id res chain seq x y z
N MET A 1 16.15 13.71 -0.52
CA MET A 1 15.04 12.76 -0.27
C MET A 1 15.63 11.48 0.29
N GLY A 2 15.10 10.97 1.40
CA GLY A 2 15.63 9.80 2.10
C GLY A 2 14.62 8.66 2.18
N TRP A 3 14.96 7.66 2.98
CA TRP A 3 14.13 6.50 3.31
C TRP A 3 14.17 6.27 4.81
N GLY A 4 13.18 5.54 5.32
CA GLY A 4 13.19 5.09 6.70
C GLY A 4 12.08 4.10 6.99
N TYR A 5 12.24 3.35 8.08
CA TYR A 5 11.22 2.47 8.62
C TYR A 5 11.26 2.48 10.15
N GLN A 6 10.17 2.02 10.75
CA GLN A 6 10.06 1.76 12.17
C GLN A 6 9.22 0.49 12.37
N SER A 7 9.58 -0.33 13.36
CA SER A 7 8.83 -1.52 13.76
C SER A 7 8.27 -1.37 15.18
N SER A 8 7.25 -2.15 15.49
CA SER A 8 6.68 -2.26 16.85
C SER A 8 7.64 -2.89 17.86
N LEU A 9 8.72 -3.53 17.40
CA LEU A 9 9.78 -4.11 18.22
C LEU A 9 10.90 -3.11 18.54
N GLY A 10 10.72 -1.83 18.16
CA GLY A 10 11.71 -0.78 18.39
C GLY A 10 12.82 -0.72 17.34
N HIS A 11 12.76 -1.54 16.29
CA HIS A 11 13.70 -1.42 15.16
C HIS A 11 13.37 -0.17 14.37
N GLN A 12 14.38 0.64 14.08
CA GLN A 12 14.22 1.81 13.24
C GLN A 12 15.52 2.07 12.50
N ASP A 13 15.39 2.55 11.28
CA ASP A 13 16.53 2.97 10.49
C ASP A 13 16.07 3.99 9.46
N HIS A 14 17.00 4.81 9.01
CA HIS A 14 16.77 5.80 7.98
C HIS A 14 18.07 6.16 7.26
N GLY A 15 17.94 6.67 6.05
CA GLY A 15 19.12 7.06 5.28
C GLY A 15 18.78 7.87 4.05
N GLN A 16 19.82 8.20 3.30
CA GLN A 16 19.65 8.78 1.98
C GLN A 16 19.55 7.67 0.94
N TRP A 17 18.85 7.95 -0.17
CA TRP A 17 18.89 7.08 -1.32
C TRP A 17 20.28 7.11 -1.96
N ASP A 18 20.77 5.94 -2.35
CA ASP A 18 21.99 5.80 -3.12
C ASP A 18 21.87 6.62 -4.43
N ALA A 19 22.99 7.10 -4.97
CA ALA A 19 23.00 8.00 -6.14
C ALA A 19 22.21 7.42 -7.32
N ASP A 20 22.34 6.12 -7.56
CA ASP A 20 21.65 5.38 -8.63
C ASP A 20 20.13 5.31 -8.42
N LEU A 21 19.67 5.46 -7.18
CA LEU A 21 18.25 5.45 -6.81
C LEU A 21 17.65 6.86 -6.75
N LEU A 22 18.43 7.93 -6.95
CA LEU A 22 17.89 9.29 -6.93
C LEU A 22 16.88 9.51 -8.08
N GLY A 23 17.16 8.99 -9.27
CA GLY A 23 16.27 9.07 -10.44
C GLY A 23 15.18 8.00 -10.49
N ALA A 24 15.19 7.02 -9.59
CA ALA A 24 14.20 5.95 -9.58
C ALA A 24 12.78 6.48 -9.27
N HIS A 25 11.77 5.82 -9.82
CA HIS A 25 10.37 6.14 -9.53
C HIS A 25 10.03 5.87 -8.06
N ILE A 26 9.18 6.71 -7.45
CA ILE A 26 8.84 6.62 -6.02
C ILE A 26 8.33 5.23 -5.61
N ASN A 27 7.48 4.58 -6.42
CA ASN A 27 7.00 3.22 -6.15
C ASN A 27 8.13 2.20 -5.92
N LEU A 28 9.22 2.31 -6.68
CA LEU A 28 10.37 1.42 -6.53
C LEU A 28 11.10 1.71 -5.22
N LYS A 29 11.29 3.00 -4.91
CA LYS A 29 11.90 3.45 -3.66
C LYS A 29 11.11 2.96 -2.44
N GLU A 30 9.79 3.11 -2.46
CA GLU A 30 8.91 2.66 -1.38
C GLU A 30 8.96 1.13 -1.20
N LEU A 31 8.99 0.35 -2.29
CA LEU A 31 9.12 -1.10 -2.21
C LEU A 31 10.52 -1.58 -1.76
N LEU A 32 11.57 -0.78 -2.01
CA LEU A 32 12.92 -1.06 -1.54
C LEU A 32 13.06 -0.95 -0.01
N VAL A 33 12.19 -0.19 0.67
CA VAL A 33 12.25 -0.02 2.13
C VAL A 33 12.03 -1.36 2.86
N PRO A 34 10.97 -2.15 2.59
CA PRO A 34 10.81 -3.51 3.10
C PRO A 34 12.04 -4.41 2.86
N TYR A 35 12.63 -4.32 1.66
CA TYR A 35 13.82 -5.10 1.33
C TYR A 35 15.03 -4.69 2.18
N LYS A 36 15.29 -3.38 2.33
CA LYS A 36 16.34 -2.86 3.21
C LYS A 36 16.12 -3.26 4.68
N PHE A 37 14.88 -3.23 5.17
CA PHE A 37 14.53 -3.71 6.50
C PHE A 37 14.93 -5.19 6.69
N LEU A 38 14.52 -6.07 5.78
CA LEU A 38 14.87 -7.49 5.83
C LEU A 38 16.37 -7.74 5.73
N ARG A 39 17.11 -6.94 4.94
CA ARG A 39 18.57 -7.07 4.81
C ARG A 39 19.33 -6.63 6.05
N SER A 40 18.78 -5.68 6.80
CA SER A 40 19.36 -5.14 8.04
C SER A 40 19.08 -6.03 9.24
N HIS A 41 17.94 -6.74 9.24
CA HIS A 41 17.49 -7.61 10.33
C HIS A 41 17.56 -9.08 9.92
N ARG A 42 18.78 -9.60 9.77
CA ARG A 42 19.02 -11.00 9.36
C ARG A 42 18.68 -12.02 10.44
N ASP A 43 18.54 -11.56 11.67
CA ASP A 43 18.14 -12.34 12.85
C ASP A 43 16.66 -12.75 12.83
N LEU A 44 15.81 -12.07 12.04
CA LEU A 44 14.40 -12.41 11.92
C LEU A 44 14.20 -13.72 11.16
N GLN A 45 13.55 -14.69 11.80
CA GLN A 45 13.17 -15.99 11.23
C GLN A 45 11.81 -16.44 11.76
N ASP A 46 11.11 -17.29 11.00
CA ASP A 46 9.87 -17.99 11.39
C ASP A 46 8.76 -17.08 11.93
N ARG A 47 8.52 -15.94 11.26
CA ARG A 47 7.57 -14.90 11.71
C ARG A 47 6.77 -14.29 10.58
N SER A 48 5.60 -13.77 10.94
CA SER A 48 4.79 -12.92 10.06
C SER A 48 5.14 -11.46 10.24
N ILE A 49 5.36 -10.75 9.13
CA ILE A 49 5.72 -9.33 9.11
C ILE A 49 4.67 -8.58 8.29
N VAL A 50 4.07 -7.56 8.91
CA VAL A 50 3.08 -6.70 8.26
C VAL A 50 3.74 -5.34 8.00
N PHE A 51 3.83 -4.93 6.74
CA PHE A 51 4.31 -3.61 6.35
C PHE A 51 3.14 -2.63 6.24
N GLU A 52 3.15 -1.58 7.05
CA GLU A 52 2.23 -0.45 6.89
C GLU A 52 2.86 0.60 5.98
N MET A 53 2.25 0.85 4.83
CA MET A 53 2.82 1.70 3.77
C MET A 53 1.77 2.63 3.17
N ASP A 54 2.17 3.82 2.75
CA ASP A 54 1.32 4.81 2.07
C ASP A 54 1.44 4.74 0.54
N ASN A 55 2.30 3.87 0.00
CA ASN A 55 2.40 3.63 -1.43
C ASN A 55 1.59 2.40 -1.85
N THR A 56 0.46 2.63 -2.52
CA THR A 56 -0.45 1.56 -2.97
C THR A 56 0.21 0.56 -3.91
N SER A 57 1.18 1.00 -4.73
CA SER A 57 1.90 0.10 -5.65
C SER A 57 2.84 -0.83 -4.89
N ALA A 58 3.53 -0.34 -3.87
CA ALA A 58 4.38 -1.16 -3.00
C ALA A 58 3.54 -2.15 -2.17
N VAL A 59 2.41 -1.69 -1.60
CA VAL A 59 1.44 -2.57 -0.92
C VAL A 59 0.96 -3.68 -1.86
N HIS A 60 0.57 -3.33 -3.09
CA HIS A 60 0.15 -4.31 -4.09
C HIS A 60 1.28 -5.31 -4.41
N CYS A 61 2.52 -4.85 -4.59
CA CYS A 61 3.65 -5.73 -4.87
C CYS A 61 3.87 -6.75 -3.75
N ILE A 62 3.72 -6.35 -2.49
CA ILE A 62 3.83 -7.29 -1.35
C ILE A 62 2.63 -8.25 -1.33
N LEU A 63 1.41 -7.76 -1.49
CA LEU A 63 0.21 -8.60 -1.44
C LEU A 63 0.14 -9.62 -2.60
N CYS A 64 0.62 -9.24 -3.78
CA CYS A 64 0.58 -10.06 -4.99
C CYS A 64 1.93 -10.70 -5.34
N GLN A 65 2.94 -10.54 -4.49
CA GLN A 65 4.30 -11.05 -4.69
C GLN A 65 4.95 -10.59 -6.01
N GLY A 66 4.64 -9.38 -6.46
CA GLY A 66 5.21 -8.83 -7.69
C GLY A 66 4.33 -7.83 -8.42
N SER A 67 4.78 -7.49 -9.64
CA SER A 67 4.08 -6.62 -10.58
C SER A 67 4.26 -7.14 -12.00
N SER A 68 3.18 -7.19 -12.77
CA SER A 68 3.23 -7.50 -14.22
C SER A 68 3.46 -6.26 -15.10
N LYS A 69 3.48 -5.07 -14.49
CA LYS A 69 3.53 -3.79 -15.21
C LYS A 69 4.88 -3.09 -15.13
N SER A 70 5.79 -3.59 -14.30
CA SER A 70 7.11 -2.98 -14.09
C SER A 70 8.13 -4.03 -13.71
N GLU A 71 9.10 -4.24 -14.61
CA GLU A 71 10.23 -5.15 -14.39
C GLU A 71 11.05 -4.75 -13.16
N ALA A 72 11.26 -3.46 -12.93
CA ALA A 72 11.99 -2.98 -11.76
C ALA A 72 11.27 -3.35 -10.44
N LEU A 73 9.94 -3.22 -10.40
CA LEU A 73 9.16 -3.63 -9.23
C LEU A 73 9.13 -5.15 -9.07
N LEU A 74 9.05 -5.90 -10.16
CA LEU A 74 9.12 -7.35 -10.15
C LEU A 74 10.46 -7.83 -9.58
N SER A 75 11.58 -7.30 -10.10
CA SER A 75 12.93 -7.68 -9.66
C SER A 75 13.17 -7.42 -8.18
N ILE A 76 12.69 -6.30 -7.62
CA ILE A 76 12.79 -6.05 -6.18
C ILE A 76 11.84 -6.93 -5.38
N SER A 77 10.64 -7.21 -5.88
CA SER A 77 9.70 -8.14 -5.23
C SER A 77 10.29 -9.54 -5.13
N GLU A 78 10.89 -10.05 -6.21
CA GLU A 78 11.57 -11.35 -6.23
C GLU A 78 12.67 -11.42 -5.16
N LYS A 79 13.55 -10.41 -5.10
CA LYS A 79 14.60 -10.34 -4.06
C LYS A 79 14.01 -10.30 -2.66
N LEU A 80 12.93 -9.56 -2.45
CA LEU A 80 12.24 -9.47 -1.17
C LEU A 80 11.65 -10.83 -0.74
N PHE A 81 10.97 -11.53 -1.65
CA PHE A 81 10.34 -12.80 -1.35
C PHE A 81 11.32 -13.96 -1.26
N LEU A 82 12.43 -13.94 -2.00
CA LEU A 82 13.52 -14.90 -1.80
C LEU A 82 14.14 -14.76 -0.41
N GLU A 83 14.45 -13.52 0.01
CA GLU A 83 14.97 -13.24 1.34
C GLU A 83 14.00 -13.65 2.46
N ALA A 84 12.69 -13.49 2.23
CA ALA A 84 11.66 -13.93 3.16
C ALA A 84 11.55 -15.46 3.20
N HIS A 85 11.60 -16.11 2.03
CA HIS A 85 11.52 -17.56 1.90
C HIS A 85 12.67 -18.26 2.63
N ASP A 86 13.91 -17.80 2.41
CA ASP A 86 15.12 -18.35 3.05
C ASP A 86 15.07 -18.30 4.59
N ARG A 87 14.19 -17.45 5.15
CA ARG A 87 14.04 -17.22 6.59
C ARG A 87 12.66 -17.61 7.11
N SER A 88 11.86 -18.31 6.32
CA SER A 88 10.49 -18.70 6.69
C SER A 88 9.62 -17.51 7.15
N LEU A 89 9.78 -16.35 6.52
CA LEU A 89 9.01 -15.15 6.83
C LEU A 89 7.76 -15.06 5.96
N HIS A 90 6.62 -14.79 6.60
CA HIS A 90 5.37 -14.50 5.88
C HIS A 90 5.16 -12.98 5.80
N LEU A 91 5.25 -12.42 4.59
CA LEU A 91 5.09 -10.98 4.38
C LEU A 91 3.65 -10.63 4.02
N SER A 92 3.11 -9.56 4.60
CA SER A 92 1.88 -8.92 4.15
C SER A 92 2.00 -7.40 4.24
N ALA A 93 1.06 -6.68 3.64
CA ALA A 93 1.07 -5.22 3.66
C ALA A 93 -0.32 -4.63 3.89
N LEU A 94 -0.36 -3.50 4.56
CA LEU A 94 -1.55 -2.70 4.81
C LEU A 94 -1.33 -1.28 4.31
N PHE A 95 -2.33 -0.76 3.60
CA PHE A 95 -2.33 0.65 3.23
C PHE A 95 -2.62 1.53 4.46
N ARG A 96 -1.78 2.55 4.67
CA ARG A 96 -1.70 3.36 5.90
C ARG A 96 -2.93 4.23 6.24
N LEU A 97 -4.06 4.07 5.55
CA LEU A 97 -5.32 4.70 5.97
C LEU A 97 -5.69 4.34 7.41
N ARG A 98 -5.35 3.13 7.91
CA ARG A 98 -5.58 2.74 9.31
C ARG A 98 -4.85 3.60 10.33
N SER A 99 -3.67 4.08 9.98
CA SER A 99 -2.77 4.80 10.88
C SER A 99 -2.95 6.32 10.74
N TYR A 100 -3.85 6.78 9.87
CA TYR A 100 -4.22 8.18 9.77
C TYR A 100 -4.94 8.63 11.06
N ARG A 101 -4.46 9.72 11.65
CA ARG A 101 -5.08 10.35 12.82
C ARG A 101 -5.84 11.60 12.35
N GLY A 102 -7.18 11.54 12.43
CA GLY A 102 -8.07 12.63 12.05
C GLY A 102 -9.28 12.14 11.25
N SER A 103 -10.02 13.10 10.68
CA SER A 103 -11.17 12.83 9.81
C SER A 103 -10.78 12.91 8.34
N VAL A 104 -11.01 11.85 7.58
CA VAL A 104 -10.82 11.80 6.12
C VAL A 104 -12.15 11.50 5.45
N LEU A 105 -12.44 12.24 4.38
CA LEU A 105 -13.48 11.88 3.43
C LEU A 105 -12.85 11.16 2.24
N LEU A 106 -12.99 9.84 2.18
CA LEU A 106 -12.50 9.05 1.06
C LEU A 106 -13.57 8.98 -0.03
N LEU A 107 -13.22 9.40 -1.24
CA LEU A 107 -14.07 9.22 -2.43
C LEU A 107 -13.64 7.95 -3.17
N ALA A 108 -14.52 6.94 -3.20
CA ALA A 108 -14.21 5.66 -3.83
C ALA A 108 -15.43 5.09 -4.58
N PRO A 109 -15.22 4.36 -5.69
CA PRO A 109 -16.29 3.64 -6.37
C PRO A 109 -16.91 2.54 -5.50
N TRP A 110 -18.18 2.23 -5.75
CA TRP A 110 -18.84 1.07 -5.15
C TRP A 110 -18.51 -0.20 -5.96
N TRP A 111 -17.40 -0.87 -5.62
CA TRP A 111 -16.96 -2.09 -6.30
C TRP A 111 -16.77 -3.27 -5.33
N PRO A 112 -17.84 -4.02 -5.01
CA PRO A 112 -17.77 -5.16 -4.07
C PRO A 112 -16.78 -6.26 -4.44
N ALA A 113 -16.44 -6.41 -5.72
CA ALA A 113 -15.49 -7.41 -6.19
C ALA A 113 -14.02 -7.05 -5.92
N GLN A 114 -13.72 -5.82 -5.51
CA GLN A 114 -12.35 -5.39 -5.28
C GLN A 114 -11.88 -5.77 -3.85
N PRO A 115 -10.65 -6.29 -3.68
CA PRO A 115 -10.13 -6.71 -2.37
C PRO A 115 -10.14 -5.61 -1.29
N TRP A 116 -9.98 -4.34 -1.69
CA TRP A 116 -10.00 -3.20 -0.78
C TRP A 116 -11.41 -2.83 -0.30
N PHE A 117 -12.47 -3.27 -0.98
CA PHE A 117 -13.84 -2.83 -0.69
C PHE A 117 -14.38 -3.41 0.62
N SER A 118 -14.13 -4.69 0.88
CA SER A 118 -14.54 -5.33 2.14
C SER A 118 -13.86 -4.69 3.34
N VAL A 119 -12.58 -4.35 3.19
CA VAL A 119 -11.78 -3.64 4.19
C VAL A 119 -12.33 -2.24 4.43
N LEU A 120 -12.61 -1.47 3.37
CA LEU A 120 -13.18 -0.13 3.47
C LEU A 120 -14.56 -0.15 4.14
N ARG A 121 -15.42 -1.09 3.76
CA ARG A 121 -16.76 -1.26 4.34
C ARG A 121 -16.69 -1.63 5.83
N ALA A 122 -15.71 -2.43 6.24
CA ALA A 122 -15.50 -2.78 7.65
C ALA A 122 -15.10 -1.56 8.48
N TRP A 123 -14.32 -0.62 7.92
CA TRP A 123 -13.89 0.58 8.65
C TRP A 123 -14.96 1.67 8.67
N CYS A 124 -15.69 1.81 7.56
CA CYS A 124 -16.68 2.86 7.40
C CYS A 124 -17.99 2.23 6.91
N PRO A 125 -18.85 1.70 7.79
CA PRO A 125 -20.09 1.05 7.36
C PRO A 125 -21.05 2.03 6.67
N ASN A 126 -20.93 3.32 6.99
CA ASN A 126 -21.78 4.38 6.47
C ASN A 126 -21.07 5.12 5.32
N SER A 127 -21.50 4.81 4.10
CA SER A 127 -21.09 5.54 2.89
C SER A 127 -22.22 6.42 2.37
N LEU A 128 -21.90 7.64 1.95
CA LEU A 128 -22.82 8.54 1.27
C LEU A 128 -22.68 8.37 -0.25
N PHE A 129 -23.75 7.99 -0.94
CA PHE A 129 -23.76 7.96 -2.40
C PHE A 129 -23.78 9.39 -2.95
N LEU A 130 -22.82 9.73 -3.81
CA LEU A 130 -22.66 11.08 -4.37
C LEU A 130 -23.21 11.23 -5.80
N GLY A 131 -23.58 10.11 -6.44
CA GLY A 131 -23.91 10.12 -7.87
C GLY A 131 -22.69 10.37 -8.76
N THR A 132 -22.94 10.66 -10.04
CA THR A 132 -21.91 10.98 -11.05
C THR A 132 -21.77 12.48 -11.31
N ALA A 133 -22.62 13.31 -10.69
CA ALA A 133 -22.67 14.77 -10.91
C ALA A 133 -21.41 15.52 -10.44
N CYS A 134 -20.61 14.92 -9.55
CA CYS A 134 -19.38 15.53 -9.02
C CYS A 134 -18.15 15.33 -9.93
N LEU A 135 -18.29 14.67 -11.08
CA LEU A 135 -17.16 14.39 -11.98
C LEU A 135 -16.93 15.57 -12.91
N LEU A 136 -15.79 16.24 -12.77
CA LEU A 136 -15.41 17.41 -13.57
C LEU A 136 -15.09 17.06 -15.05
N ASN A 137 -14.88 15.78 -15.35
CA ASN A 137 -14.66 15.29 -16.72
C ASN A 137 -15.72 14.25 -17.08
N PRO A 138 -16.36 14.37 -18.26
CA PRO A 138 -17.29 13.36 -18.74
C PRO A 138 -16.52 12.05 -18.92
N LEU A 139 -16.89 11.05 -18.13
CA LEU A 139 -16.40 9.69 -18.33
C LEU A 139 -16.95 9.15 -19.66
N THR A 140 -16.30 8.13 -20.23
CA THR A 140 -16.87 7.40 -21.36
C THR A 140 -18.26 6.84 -21.00
N ASP A 141 -19.19 6.79 -21.95
CA ASP A 141 -20.60 6.36 -21.73
C ASP A 141 -20.73 5.03 -20.96
N LYS A 142 -19.78 4.12 -21.20
CA LYS A 142 -19.74 2.80 -20.56
C LYS A 142 -19.42 2.87 -19.06
N LEU A 143 -18.62 3.86 -18.63
CA LEU A 143 -18.33 4.09 -17.21
C LEU A 143 -19.42 4.91 -16.53
N GLN A 144 -20.06 5.85 -17.23
CA GLN A 144 -21.09 6.73 -16.65
C GLN A 144 -22.27 5.95 -16.07
N SER A 145 -22.70 4.87 -16.74
CA SER A 145 -23.84 4.04 -16.30
C SER A 145 -23.50 3.08 -15.15
N SER A 146 -22.22 2.77 -14.92
CA SER A 146 -21.77 1.77 -13.95
C SER A 146 -21.06 2.37 -12.73
N LEU A 147 -20.50 3.57 -12.85
CA LEU A 147 -19.74 4.18 -11.78
C LEU A 147 -20.66 4.76 -10.70
N ARG A 148 -20.75 4.08 -9.57
CA ARG A 148 -21.40 4.58 -8.36
C ARG A 148 -20.34 5.14 -7.43
N LEU A 149 -20.17 6.46 -7.37
CA LEU A 149 -19.21 7.10 -6.47
C LEU A 149 -19.81 7.26 -5.07
N HIS A 150 -19.03 6.88 -4.06
CA HIS A 150 -19.42 6.99 -2.66
C HIS A 150 -18.36 7.78 -1.88
N ALA A 151 -18.84 8.62 -0.97
CA ALA A 151 -18.06 9.28 0.06
C ALA A 151 -18.08 8.41 1.32
N TRP A 152 -16.90 8.07 1.83
CA TRP A 152 -16.72 7.28 3.04
C TRP A 152 -16.05 8.17 4.07
N ASN A 153 -16.76 8.46 5.16
CA ASN A 153 -16.18 9.22 6.26
C ASN A 153 -15.40 8.27 7.16
N PHE A 154 -14.11 8.51 7.31
CA PHE A 154 -13.22 7.80 8.22
C PHE A 154 -12.82 8.76 9.34
N SER A 155 -13.17 8.43 10.58
CA SER A 155 -12.69 9.15 11.76
C SER A 155 -12.07 8.12 12.69
N ALA A 156 -10.75 8.21 12.89
CA ALA A 156 -10.07 7.44 13.93
C ALA A 156 -9.99 8.33 15.18
N GLU A 157 -10.95 8.18 16.09
CA GLU A 157 -10.92 8.77 17.43
C GLU A 157 -10.10 7.90 18.40
N ARG A 158 -9.53 8.53 19.43
CA ARG A 158 -8.53 7.97 20.35
C ARG A 158 -9.00 6.75 21.12
#